data_AF-A0A2E9KLD0-F1
#
_entry.id   AF-A0A2E9KLD0-F1
#
_cell.length_a   1.000
_cell.length_b   1.000
_cell.length_c   1.000
_cell.angle_alpha   90.00
_cell.angle_beta   90.00
_cell.angle_gamma   90.00
#
_symmetry.space_group_name_H-M   'P 1'
#
loop_
_entity.id
_entity.type
_entity.pdbx_description
1 polymer ?
#
loop_
_entity_poly.entity_id
_entity_poly.type
_entity_poly.pdbx_seq_one_letter_code
_entity_poly.pdbx_strand_id
1 'polypeptide(L)'
;MSKTTRLREEVKVLLEKKGSANTVEIFDHLNERFRWGATMNQVGNILAKDTRFDKIGHVRGQFRGSTYTVCVWGLRSGEALVSL
;
A
#
# COMPACT_ATOMS: atom_id res chain seq x y z
N MET A 1 -13.07 4.19 -15.22
CA MET A 1 -11.83 4.22 -14.39
C MET A 1 -10.84 3.20 -14.92
N SER A 2 -9.55 3.53 -15.01
CA SER A 2 -8.53 2.57 -15.44
C SER A 2 -8.30 1.48 -14.39
N LYS A 3 -7.77 0.31 -14.79
CA LYS A 3 -7.41 -0.78 -13.85
C LYS A 3 -6.51 -0.27 -12.72
N THR A 4 -5.52 0.56 -13.05
CA THR A 4 -4.57 1.17 -12.11
C THR A 4 -5.25 2.16 -11.16
N THR A 5 -6.19 2.97 -11.66
CA THR A 5 -6.97 3.91 -10.82
C THR A 5 -7.75 3.15 -9.75
N ARG A 6 -8.42 2.05 -10.12
CA ARG A 6 -9.21 1.24 -9.18
C ARG A 6 -8.34 0.61 -8.09
N LEU A 7 -7.15 0.10 -8.45
CA LEU A 7 -6.21 -0.44 -7.45
C LEU A 7 -5.76 0.64 -6.46
N ARG A 8 -5.41 1.83 -6.95
CA ARG A 8 -4.99 2.94 -6.08
C ARG A 8 -6.12 3.39 -5.15
N GLU A 9 -7.36 3.43 -5.62
CA GLU A 9 -8.47 3.82 -4.77
C GLU A 9 -8.76 2.79 -3.67
N GLU A 10 -8.69 1.50 -3.98
CA GLU A 10 -8.83 0.44 -2.99
C GLU A 10 -7.72 0.50 -1.93
N VAL A 11 -6.48 0.80 -2.34
CA VAL A 11 -5.36 1.03 -1.40
C VAL A 11 -5.64 2.23 -0.50
N LYS A 12 -6.17 3.34 -1.03
CA LYS A 12 -6.54 4.51 -0.24
C LYS A 12 -7.56 4.14 0.83
N VAL A 13 -8.64 3.44 0.47
CA VAL A 13 -9.68 2.98 1.41
C VAL A 13 -9.08 2.08 2.50
N LEU A 14 -8.18 1.16 2.13
CA LEU A 14 -7.48 0.32 3.10
C LEU A 14 -6.67 1.14 4.10
N LEU A 15 -5.89 2.13 3.62
CA LEU A 15 -5.03 2.96 4.45
C LEU A 15 -5.82 3.99 5.28
N GLU A 16 -6.96 4.50 4.79
CA GLU A 16 -7.90 5.31 5.59
C GLU A 16 -8.44 4.50 6.78
N LYS A 17 -8.72 3.20 6.58
CA LYS A 17 -9.25 2.32 7.62
C LYS A 17 -8.18 1.84 8.61
N LYS A 18 -6.99 1.48 8.13
CA LYS A 18 -5.91 0.88 8.95
C LYS A 18 -4.86 1.88 9.44
N GLY A 19 -4.81 3.09 8.88
CA GLY A 19 -3.74 4.05 9.08
C GLY A 19 -2.46 3.72 8.31
N SER A 20 -1.99 2.47 8.38
CA SER A 20 -0.85 1.99 7.60
C SER A 20 -0.96 0.51 7.24
N ALA A 21 -0.21 0.09 6.22
CA ALA A 21 -0.07 -1.31 5.83
C ALA A 21 1.26 -1.52 5.12
N ASN A 22 1.85 -2.71 5.25
CA ASN A 22 3.03 -3.06 4.47
C ASN A 22 2.67 -3.57 3.07
N THR A 23 3.64 -3.59 2.15
CA THR A 23 3.40 -3.97 0.74
C THR A 23 2.76 -5.37 0.59
N VAL A 24 3.06 -6.32 1.48
CA VAL A 24 2.48 -7.68 1.45
C VAL A 24 1.01 -7.65 1.87
N GLU A 25 0.68 -6.97 2.96
CA GLU A 25 -0.72 -6.82 3.40
C GLU A 25 -1.58 -6.13 2.34
N ILE A 26 -1.02 -5.13 1.65
CA ILE A 26 -1.70 -4.44 0.55
C ILE A 26 -1.88 -5.39 -0.64
N PHE A 27 -0.85 -6.17 -0.97
CA PHE A 27 -0.92 -7.17 -2.04
C PHE A 27 -1.99 -8.22 -1.74
N ASP A 28 -2.04 -8.76 -0.52
CA ASP A 28 -3.02 -9.76 -0.12
C ASP A 28 -4.45 -9.19 -0.18
N HIS A 29 -4.67 -7.99 0.37
CA HIS A 29 -5.95 -7.28 0.30
C HIS A 29 -6.46 -7.11 -1.14
N LEU A 30 -5.59 -6.67 -2.05
CA LEU A 30 -5.96 -6.45 -3.45
C LEU A 30 -6.28 -7.76 -4.18
N ASN A 31 -5.55 -8.84 -3.89
CA ASN A 31 -5.74 -10.13 -4.53
C ASN A 31 -6.93 -10.91 -3.95
N GLU A 32 -7.29 -10.68 -2.68
CA GLU A 32 -8.55 -11.17 -2.11
C GLU A 32 -9.75 -10.40 -2.70
N ARG A 33 -9.62 -9.08 -2.88
CA ARG A 33 -10.71 -8.22 -3.36
C ARG A 33 -11.04 -8.37 -4.85
N PHE A 34 -10.03 -8.57 -5.70
CA PHE A 34 -10.17 -8.53 -7.16
C PHE A 34 -9.84 -9.87 -7.82
N ARG A 35 -10.77 -10.40 -8.64
CA ARG A 35 -10.63 -11.66 -9.38
C ARG A 35 -9.30 -11.85 -10.15
N TRP A 36 -8.75 -10.77 -10.68
CA TRP A 36 -7.50 -10.78 -11.48
C TRP A 36 -6.34 -10.03 -10.82
N GLY A 37 -6.54 -9.57 -9.57
CA GLY A 37 -5.50 -9.08 -8.69
C GLY A 37 -4.50 -8.06 -9.26
N ALA A 38 -3.33 -8.06 -8.63
CA ALA A 38 -2.14 -7.31 -9.02
C ALA A 38 -0.88 -8.07 -8.60
N THR A 39 0.21 -7.92 -9.34
CA THR A 39 1.51 -8.50 -8.96
C THR A 39 2.22 -7.64 -7.90
N MET A 40 3.16 -8.22 -7.14
CA MET A 40 3.96 -7.50 -6.15
C MET A 40 4.64 -6.25 -6.74
N ASN A 41 5.20 -6.39 -7.96
CA ASN A 41 5.82 -5.27 -8.66
C ASN A 41 4.81 -4.18 -9.06
N GLN A 42 3.59 -4.57 -9.46
CA GLN A 42 2.52 -3.60 -9.74
C GLN A 42 2.11 -2.85 -8.48
N VAL A 43 1.93 -3.55 -7.35
CA VAL A 43 1.59 -2.94 -6.05
C VAL A 43 2.66 -1.93 -5.63
N GLY A 44 3.94 -2.32 -5.67
CA GLY A 44 5.04 -1.39 -5.38
C GLY A 44 5.05 -0.16 -6.30
N ASN A 45 4.81 -0.36 -7.60
CA ASN A 45 4.78 0.74 -8.57
C ASN A 45 3.60 1.71 -8.36
N ILE A 46 2.40 1.21 -8.05
CA ILE A 46 1.25 2.11 -7.85
C ILE A 46 1.37 2.92 -6.56
N LEU A 47 2.01 2.35 -5.53
CA LEU A 47 2.29 3.03 -4.26
C LEU A 47 3.36 4.10 -4.43
N ALA A 48 4.49 3.76 -5.06
CA ALA A 48 5.61 4.68 -5.22
C ALA A 48 5.33 5.86 -6.17
N LYS A 49 4.39 5.70 -7.12
CA LYS A 49 4.09 6.71 -8.16
C LYS A 49 2.86 7.57 -7.86
N ASP A 50 2.12 7.29 -6.79
CA ASP A 50 0.91 8.03 -6.44
C ASP A 50 1.21 8.95 -5.25
N THR A 51 1.02 10.24 -5.44
CA THR A 51 1.38 11.27 -4.45
C THR A 51 0.56 11.20 -3.18
N ARG A 52 -0.56 10.47 -3.16
CA ARG A 52 -1.40 10.28 -1.98
C ARG A 52 -0.78 9.35 -0.94
N PHE A 53 0.24 8.58 -1.30
CA PHE A 53 0.88 7.61 -0.41
C PHE A 53 2.31 8.05 -0.04
N ASP A 54 2.71 7.72 1.17
CA ASP A 54 4.08 7.86 1.66
C ASP A 54 4.61 6.51 2.14
N LYS A 55 5.87 6.23 1.82
CA LYS A 55 6.61 5.15 2.47
C LYS A 55 7.04 5.66 3.84
N ILE A 56 6.37 5.21 4.88
CA ILE A 56 6.61 5.65 6.27
C ILE A 56 7.58 4.75 7.03
N GLY A 57 7.99 3.61 6.44
CA GLY A 57 8.93 2.72 7.08
C GLY A 57 9.20 1.45 6.29
N HIS A 58 9.74 0.45 7.00
CA HIS A 58 9.90 -0.91 6.51
C HIS A 58 9.90 -1.90 7.67
N VAL A 59 9.49 -3.14 7.40
CA VAL A 59 9.64 -4.26 8.34
C VAL A 59 10.51 -5.33 7.70
N ARG A 60 11.32 -6.00 8.54
CA ARG A 60 12.14 -7.13 8.13
C ARG A 60 11.48 -8.42 8.56
N GLY A 61 11.46 -9.39 7.66
CA GLY A 61 11.02 -10.75 7.93
C GLY A 61 12.06 -11.77 7.51
N GLN A 62 11.86 -13.02 7.91
CA GLN A 62 12.67 -14.15 7.47
C GLN A 62 11.79 -15.13 6.70
N PHE A 63 12.31 -15.62 5.58
CA PHE A 63 11.67 -16.67 4.79
C PHE A 63 12.75 -17.64 4.30
N ARG A 64 12.62 -18.92 4.68
CA ARG A 64 13.54 -20.01 4.30
C ARG A 64 15.03 -19.67 4.52
N GLY A 65 15.36 -19.08 5.66
CA GLY A 65 16.73 -18.71 6.01
C GLY A 65 17.24 -17.42 5.36
N SER A 66 16.44 -16.76 4.51
CA SER A 66 16.74 -15.46 3.92
C SER A 66 15.97 -14.34 4.60
N THR A 67 16.61 -13.18 4.80
CA THR A 67 15.92 -11.98 5.27
C THR A 67 15.30 -11.23 4.10
N TYR A 68 14.06 -10.81 4.24
CA TYR A 68 13.40 -9.90 3.31
C TYR A 68 13.01 -8.61 4.03
N THR A 69 12.94 -7.51 3.29
CA THR A 69 12.46 -6.22 3.78
C THR A 69 11.25 -5.81 2.96
N VAL A 70 10.16 -5.43 3.61
CA VAL A 70 8.96 -4.89 2.95
C VAL A 70 8.68 -3.48 3.44
N CYS A 71 8.33 -2.59 2.51
CA CYS A 71 7.99 -1.21 2.82
C CYS A 71 6.67 -1.13 3.58
N VAL A 72 6.58 -0.20 4.52
CA VAL A 72 5.34 0.20 5.19
C VAL A 72 4.86 1.50 4.55
N TRP A 73 3.56 1.57 4.25
CA TRP A 73 2.92 2.69 3.57
C TRP A 73 1.81 3.28 4.42
N GLY A 74 1.65 4.59 4.33
CA GLY A 74 0.55 5.35 4.90
C GLY A 74 0.05 6.40 3.89
N LEU A 75 -1.05 7.07 4.23
CA LEU A 75 -1.48 8.25 3.49
C LEU A 75 -0.51 9.41 3.75
N ARG A 76 -0.22 10.19 2.70
CA ARG A 76 0.55 11.43 2.86
C ARG A 76 -0.22 12.38 3.77
N SER A 77 0.40 12.78 4.87
CA SER A 77 -0.15 13.81 5.76
C SER A 77 0.03 15.18 5.10
N GLY A 78 -1.02 15.68 4.48
CA GLY A 78 -1.02 16.95 3.77
C GLY A 78 -2.43 17.44 3.48
N GLU A 79 -3.26 17.51 4.54
CA GLU A 79 -4.50 18.30 4.73
C GLU A 79 -5.37 17.67 5.84
N ALA A 80 -4.82 17.53 7.06
CA ALA A 80 -5.62 17.32 8.26
C ALA A 80 -4.83 17.84 9.46
N LEU A 81 -5.47 18.72 10.24
CA LEU A 81 -4.97 19.43 11.44
C LEU A 81 -4.33 20.81 11.18
N VAL A 82 -5.06 21.68 10.47
CA VAL A 82 -5.40 22.99 11.08
C VAL A 82 -6.83 22.84 11.59
N SER A 83 -6.96 22.56 12.87
CA SER A 83 -8.21 22.74 13.60
C SER A 83 -7.81 23.41 14.91
N LEU A 84 -8.30 24.64 15.07
CA LEU A 84 -8.11 25.56 16.18
C LEU A 84 -8.47 24.92 17.52
#